data_AF-A0A822EZJ3-F1
#
_entry.id   AF-A0A822EZJ3-F1
#
_cell.length_a   1.000
_cell.length_b   1.000
_cell.length_c   1.000
_cell.angle_alpha   90.00
_cell.angle_beta   90.00
_cell.angle_gamma   90.00
#
_symmetry.space_group_name_H-M   'P 1'
#
loop_
_entity.id
_entity.type
_entity.pdbx_description
1 polymer ?
#
loop_
_entity_poly.entity_id
_entity_poly.type
_entity_poly.pdbx_seq_one_letter_code
_entity_poly.pdbx_strand_id
1 'polypeptide(L)'
;HLLETRAATEANDLLLQYAFDILGYRRVEWKCTALNAKSRRAALRLGFQYEGTWIKSEVCKGRSRDNSYFSIVDDEWVQLKQEFQRWLNPMNFDSNGQQLTKLNAAQINPRSNQGCQIV
;
A
#
# COMPACT_ATOMS: atom_id res chain seq x y z
N HIS A 1 -5.23 0.78 16.42
CA HIS A 1 -3.86 0.36 16.79
C HIS A 1 -3.32 -0.76 15.89
N LEU A 2 -3.91 -1.01 14.70
CA LEU A 2 -3.67 -2.22 13.89
C LEU A 2 -2.81 -2.00 12.62
N LEU A 3 -2.47 -0.76 12.27
CA LEU A 3 -1.98 -0.40 10.92
C LEU A 3 -0.58 -0.95 10.57
N GLU A 4 0.14 -1.51 11.54
CA GLU A 4 1.52 -2.00 11.36
C GLU A 4 1.71 -3.44 11.87
N THR A 5 0.62 -4.18 12.11
CA THR A 5 0.72 -5.57 12.54
C THR A 5 0.99 -6.50 11.36
N ARG A 6 1.55 -7.69 11.67
CA ARG A 6 1.71 -8.77 10.70
C ARG A 6 0.37 -9.17 10.07
N ALA A 7 -0.66 -9.38 10.90
CA ALA A 7 -2.00 -9.74 10.45
C ALA A 7 -2.62 -8.69 9.51
N ALA A 8 -2.41 -7.39 9.76
CA ALA A 8 -2.90 -6.35 8.85
C ALA A 8 -2.17 -6.38 7.51
N THR A 9 -0.87 -6.67 7.51
CA THR A 9 -0.08 -6.80 6.28
C THR A 9 -0.53 -8.04 5.49
N GLU A 10 -0.74 -9.17 6.15
CA GLU A 10 -1.25 -10.41 5.56
C GLU A 10 -2.66 -10.24 4.96
N ALA A 11 -3.56 -9.55 5.68
CA ALA A 11 -4.88 -9.25 5.14
C ALA A 11 -4.82 -8.42 3.83
N ASN A 12 -3.89 -7.46 3.74
CA ASN A 12 -3.71 -6.68 2.51
C ASN A 12 -3.09 -7.53 1.39
N ASP A 13 -2.11 -8.38 1.70
CA ASP A 13 -1.50 -9.31 0.74
C ASP A 13 -2.55 -10.26 0.13
N LEU A 14 -3.45 -10.81 0.95
CA LEU A 14 -4.54 -11.67 0.48
C LEU A 14 -5.54 -10.91 -0.41
N LEU A 15 -5.89 -9.67 -0.05
CA LEU A 15 -6.79 -8.84 -0.86
C LEU A 15 -6.17 -8.48 -2.21
N LEU A 16 -4.88 -8.13 -2.24
CA LEU A 16 -4.16 -7.80 -3.47
C LEU A 16 -4.00 -9.03 -4.36
N GLN A 17 -3.60 -10.19 -3.79
CA GLN A 17 -3.56 -11.47 -4.51
C GLN A 17 -4.90 -11.79 -5.15
N TYR A 18 -6.00 -11.66 -4.40
CA TYR A 18 -7.32 -11.94 -4.95
C TYR A 18 -7.68 -10.96 -6.09
N ALA A 19 -7.43 -9.68 -5.91
CA ALA A 19 -7.74 -8.67 -6.92
C ALA A 19 -6.94 -8.88 -8.23
N PHE A 20 -5.64 -9.09 -8.14
CA PHE A 20 -4.78 -9.22 -9.31
C PHE A 20 -4.77 -10.64 -9.89
N ASP A 21 -4.53 -11.66 -9.07
CA ASP A 21 -4.29 -13.02 -9.56
C ASP A 21 -5.60 -13.77 -9.90
N ILE A 22 -6.69 -13.49 -9.16
CA ILE A 22 -7.95 -14.21 -9.32
C ILE A 22 -8.96 -13.41 -10.16
N LEU A 23 -9.16 -12.14 -9.84
CA LEU A 23 -10.12 -11.29 -10.57
C LEU A 23 -9.52 -10.66 -11.84
N GLY A 24 -8.20 -10.65 -11.99
CA GLY A 24 -7.54 -10.04 -13.15
C GLY A 24 -7.72 -8.51 -13.20
N TYR A 25 -7.90 -7.86 -12.05
CA TYR A 25 -8.01 -6.40 -12.03
C TYR A 25 -6.68 -5.77 -12.41
N ARG A 26 -6.76 -4.66 -13.15
CA ARG A 26 -5.57 -3.92 -13.59
C ARG A 26 -5.06 -2.92 -12.56
N ARG A 27 -5.85 -2.66 -11.53
CA ARG A 27 -5.62 -1.58 -10.58
C ARG A 27 -6.36 -1.79 -9.27
N VAL A 28 -5.66 -1.54 -8.17
CA VAL A 28 -6.23 -1.44 -6.83
C VAL A 28 -5.92 -0.07 -6.26
N GLU A 29 -6.93 0.58 -5.68
CA GLU A 29 -6.82 1.93 -5.17
C GLU A 29 -6.89 1.98 -3.64
N TRP A 30 -6.09 2.88 -3.07
CA TRP A 30 -6.20 3.29 -1.68
C TRP A 30 -6.60 4.75 -1.61
N LYS A 31 -7.78 5.03 -1.05
CA LYS A 31 -8.24 6.40 -0.77
C LYS A 31 -8.21 6.67 0.73
N CYS A 32 -7.64 7.80 1.12
CA CYS A 32 -7.77 8.28 2.50
C CYS A 32 -7.82 9.81 2.59
N THR A 33 -8.39 10.35 3.67
CA THR A 33 -8.37 11.79 3.90
C THR A 33 -6.94 12.32 3.96
N ALA A 34 -6.67 13.44 3.28
CA ALA A 34 -5.35 14.05 3.17
C ALA A 34 -4.74 14.51 4.50
N LEU A 35 -5.53 14.58 5.58
CA LEU A 35 -5.03 14.84 6.94
C LEU A 35 -4.67 13.56 7.72
N ASN A 36 -5.06 12.38 7.24
CA ASN A 36 -4.79 11.11 7.91
C ASN A 36 -3.38 10.58 7.60
N ALA A 37 -2.38 11.12 8.28
CA ALA A 37 -0.97 10.75 8.07
C ALA A 37 -0.70 9.24 8.30
N LYS A 38 -1.38 8.61 9.26
CA LYS A 38 -1.21 7.19 9.55
C LYS A 38 -1.65 6.31 8.37
N SER A 39 -2.80 6.61 7.76
CA SER A 39 -3.29 5.87 6.61
C SER A 39 -2.43 6.09 5.36
N ARG A 40 -1.95 7.32 5.12
CA ARG A 40 -1.01 7.59 4.02
C ARG A 40 0.29 6.81 4.18
N ARG A 41 0.87 6.78 5.39
CA ARG A 41 2.07 5.98 5.66
C ARG A 41 1.85 4.49 5.46
N ALA A 42 0.67 3.97 5.84
CA ALA A 42 0.32 2.58 5.60
C ALA A 42 0.25 2.25 4.09
N ALA A 43 -0.42 3.10 3.30
CA ALA A 43 -0.50 2.93 1.84
C ALA A 43 0.91 2.89 1.21
N LEU A 44 1.75 3.88 1.55
CA LEU A 44 3.14 3.95 1.06
C LEU A 44 3.95 2.71 1.50
N ARG A 45 3.87 2.31 2.78
CA ARG A 45 4.58 1.12 3.30
C ARG A 45 4.20 -0.15 2.53
N LEU A 46 2.94 -0.29 2.13
CA LEU A 46 2.43 -1.44 1.37
C LEU A 46 2.76 -1.38 -0.13
N GLY A 47 3.47 -0.34 -0.58
CA GLY A 47 3.89 -0.22 -1.98
C GLY A 47 2.91 0.53 -2.88
N PHE A 48 1.81 1.08 -2.34
CA PHE A 48 0.94 1.96 -3.12
C PHE A 48 1.66 3.29 -3.43
N GLN A 49 1.54 3.76 -4.66
CA GLN A 49 2.11 5.03 -5.08
C GLN A 49 1.08 6.13 -5.03
N TYR A 50 1.51 7.32 -4.61
CA TYR A 50 0.67 8.51 -4.58
C TYR A 50 0.40 9.03 -5.99
N GLU A 51 -0.84 9.36 -6.29
CA GLU A 51 -1.25 9.88 -7.60
C GLU A 51 -1.83 11.28 -7.56
N GLY A 52 -2.33 11.72 -6.40
CA GLY A 52 -2.88 13.05 -6.28
C GLY A 52 -3.75 13.22 -5.05
N THR A 53 -4.12 14.47 -4.81
CA THR A 53 -5.08 14.84 -3.78
C THR A 53 -6.19 15.63 -4.43
N TRP A 54 -7.41 15.16 -4.24
CA TRP A 54 -8.60 15.85 -4.72
C TRP A 54 -9.06 16.82 -3.63
N ILE A 55 -9.01 18.11 -3.96
CA ILE A 55 -9.33 19.20 -3.03
C ILE A 55 -10.85 19.37 -2.95
N LYS A 56 -11.37 19.51 -1.73
CA LYS A 56 -12.81 19.61 -1.42
C LYS A 56 -13.65 18.47 -2.00
N SER A 57 -13.07 17.28 -2.12
CA SER A 57 -13.67 16.12 -2.77
C SER A 57 -14.94 15.58 -2.09
N GLU A 58 -15.07 15.76 -0.77
CA GLU A 58 -16.25 15.32 -0.03
C GLU A 58 -16.58 16.28 1.12
N VAL A 59 -17.84 16.27 1.55
CA VAL A 59 -18.27 16.82 2.84
C VAL A 59 -18.64 15.66 3.73
N CYS A 60 -17.96 15.50 4.86
CA CYS A 60 -18.23 14.42 5.80
C CYS A 60 -18.28 14.97 7.22
N LYS A 61 -19.37 14.67 7.94
CA LYS A 61 -19.66 15.19 9.29
C LYS A 61 -19.59 16.72 9.34
N GLY A 62 -20.17 17.38 8.33
CA GLY A 62 -20.24 18.84 8.24
C GLY A 62 -18.92 19.55 7.93
N ARG A 63 -17.86 18.83 7.56
CA ARG A 63 -16.55 19.41 7.20
C ARG A 63 -16.16 19.02 5.80
N SER A 64 -15.58 19.96 5.05
CA SER A 64 -14.95 19.68 3.77
C SER A 64 -13.69 18.85 3.99
N ARG A 65 -13.44 17.90 3.09
CA ARG A 65 -12.28 17.00 3.14
C ARG A 65 -11.63 16.86 1.79
N ASP A 66 -10.32 16.92 1.84
CA ASP A 66 -9.44 16.55 0.75
C ASP A 66 -9.13 15.05 0.87
N ASN A 67 -9.09 14.34 -0.26
CA ASN A 67 -8.78 12.92 -0.31
C ASN A 67 -7.52 12.69 -1.12
N SER A 68 -6.55 12.01 -0.53
CA SER A 68 -5.35 11.53 -1.20
C SER A 68 -5.60 10.13 -1.78
N TYR A 69 -5.20 9.96 -3.03
CA TYR A 69 -5.35 8.73 -3.79
C TYR A 69 -3.99 8.09 -4.04
N PHE A 70 -3.96 6.78 -3.87
CA PHE A 70 -2.80 5.94 -4.14
C PHE A 70 -3.23 4.70 -4.90
N SER A 71 -2.30 4.05 -5.61
CA SER A 71 -2.59 2.87 -6.41
C SER A 71 -1.46 1.86 -6.46
N ILE A 72 -1.83 0.62 -6.74
CA ILE A 72 -0.96 -0.41 -7.32
C ILE A 72 -1.61 -0.81 -8.65
N VAL A 73 -0.81 -0.97 -9.70
CA VAL A 73 -1.26 -1.53 -10.99
C VAL A 73 -0.73 -2.94 -11.20
N ASP A 74 -1.34 -3.67 -12.14
CA ASP A 74 -0.99 -5.05 -12.50
C ASP A 74 0.51 -5.24 -12.78
N ASP A 75 1.12 -4.32 -13.53
CA ASP A 75 2.55 -4.38 -13.89
C ASP A 75 3.51 -4.33 -12.68
N GLU A 76 3.07 -3.75 -11.55
CA GLU A 76 3.85 -3.61 -10.32
C GLU A 76 3.67 -4.81 -9.38
N TRP A 77 2.58 -5.54 -9.56
CA TRP A 77 2.13 -6.54 -8.61
C TRP A 77 3.11 -7.71 -8.48
N VAL A 78 3.75 -8.12 -9.57
CA VAL A 78 4.68 -9.26 -9.56
C VAL A 78 5.84 -9.05 -8.58
N GLN A 79 6.47 -7.87 -8.58
CA GLN A 79 7.56 -7.59 -7.63
C GLN A 79 7.02 -7.41 -6.20
N LEU A 80 5.88 -6.73 -6.05
CA LEU A 80 5.27 -6.51 -4.74
C LEU A 80 4.90 -7.83 -4.07
N LYS A 81 4.27 -8.77 -4.79
CA LYS A 81 3.91 -10.09 -4.29
C LYS A 81 5.11 -10.84 -3.72
N GLN A 82 6.24 -10.84 -4.42
CA GLN A 82 7.47 -11.50 -3.95
C GLN A 82 7.98 -10.87 -2.64
N GLU A 83 7.90 -9.55 -2.51
CA GLU A 83 8.28 -8.84 -1.30
C GLU A 83 7.33 -9.11 -0.12
N PHE A 84 6.02 -9.16 -0.36
CA PHE A 84 5.04 -9.57 0.65
C PHE A 84 5.31 -10.99 1.13
N GLN A 85 5.54 -11.94 0.22
CA GLN A 85 5.85 -13.34 0.55
C GLN A 85 7.17 -13.47 1.33
N ARG A 86 8.21 -12.74 0.92
CA ARG A 86 9.49 -12.68 1.65
C ARG A 86 9.28 -12.16 3.07
N TRP A 87 8.54 -11.07 3.22
CA TRP A 87 8.35 -10.43 4.53
C TRP A 87 7.43 -11.23 5.46
N LEU A 88 6.37 -11.86 4.93
CA LEU A 88 5.41 -12.67 5.68
C LEU A 88 5.95 -14.07 6.03
N ASN A 89 7.04 -14.49 5.40
CA ASN A 89 7.71 -15.76 5.71
C ASN A 89 7.97 -15.87 7.22
N PRO A 90 7.58 -17.00 7.87
CA PRO A 90 7.84 -17.20 9.30
C PRO A 90 9.30 -17.00 9.72
N MET A 91 10.25 -17.28 8.83
CA MET A 91 11.69 -17.08 9.07
C MET A 91 12.10 -15.61 9.20
N ASN A 92 11.25 -14.66 8.80
CA ASN A 92 11.50 -13.23 8.97
C ASN A 92 11.07 -12.71 10.36
N PHE A 93 10.62 -13.57 11.27
CA PHE A 93 10.20 -13.17 12.61
C PHE A 93 10.98 -13.96 13.68
N ASP A 94 11.41 -13.26 14.73
CA ASP A 94 12.06 -13.89 15.88
C ASP A 94 11.05 -14.61 16.81
N SER A 95 11.56 -15.21 17.89
CA SER A 95 10.74 -15.91 18.89
C SER A 95 9.73 -14.99 19.62
N ASN A 96 9.94 -13.68 19.59
CA ASN A 96 9.05 -12.68 20.18
C ASN A 96 8.04 -12.11 19.16
N GLY A 97 8.07 -12.59 17.91
CA GLY A 97 7.23 -12.10 16.81
C GLY A 97 7.68 -10.77 16.22
N GLN A 98 8.90 -10.32 16.52
CA GLN A 98 9.48 -9.10 15.95
C GLN A 98 10.10 -9.41 14.59
N GLN A 99 9.83 -8.54 13.61
CA GLN A 99 10.40 -8.69 12.26
C GLN A 99 11.93 -8.54 12.28
N LEU A 100 12.64 -9.43 11.60
CA LEU A 100 14.09 -9.37 11.38
C LEU A 100 14.44 -8.35 10.31
N THR A 101 13.64 -8.32 9.23
CA THR A 101 13.76 -7.33 8.16
C THR A 101 12.43 -6.60 7.93
N LYS A 102 12.52 -5.34 7.49
CA LYS A 102 11.34 -4.51 7.19
C LYS A 102 10.75 -4.88 5.84
N LEU A 103 9.46 -4.56 5.68
CA LEU A 103 8.79 -4.57 4.39
C LEU A 103 9.31 -3.38 3.56
N ASN A 104 9.84 -3.67 2.38
CA ASN A 104 10.46 -2.72 1.47
C ASN A 104 9.60 -2.48 0.20
N ALA A 105 8.32 -2.83 0.24
CA ALA A 105 7.39 -2.71 -0.89
C ALA A 105 7.39 -1.31 -1.53
N ALA A 106 7.50 -0.25 -0.71
CA ALA A 106 7.64 1.13 -1.20
C ALA A 106 8.86 1.35 -2.10
N GLN A 107 9.99 0.70 -1.80
CA GLN A 107 11.27 0.91 -2.49
C GLN A 107 11.39 0.03 -3.74
N ILE A 108 10.80 -1.16 -3.70
CA ILE A 108 10.89 -2.13 -4.79
C ILE A 108 9.80 -1.94 -5.86
N ASN A 109 8.75 -1.13 -5.58
CA ASN A 109 7.76 -0.80 -6.60
C ASN A 109 8.45 -0.07 -7.77
N PRO A 110 8.35 -0.57 -9.02
CA PRO A 110 9.00 0.03 -10.19
C PRO A 110 8.66 1.51 -10.41
N ARG A 111 7.42 1.93 -10.11
CA ARG A 111 6.98 3.32 -10.28
C ARG A 111 7.58 4.27 -9.23
N SER A 112 8.05 3.77 -8.09
CA SER A 112 8.78 4.59 -7.11
C SER A 112 10.10 5.15 -7.66
N ASN A 113 10.73 4.42 -8.59
CA ASN A 113 12.04 4.79 -9.16
C ASN A 113 11.91 5.61 -10.45
N GLN A 114 10.71 5.69 -11.03
CA GLN A 114 10.42 6.61 -12.10
C GLN A 114 10.10 7.96 -11.50
N GLY A 115 11.17 8.67 -11.09
CA GLY A 115 11.08 10.10 -10.82
C GLY A 115 10.37 10.73 -12.02
N CYS A 116 9.21 11.32 -11.74
CA CYS A 116 8.32 11.96 -12.70
C CYS A 116 9.14 12.75 -13.75
N GLN A 117 9.41 12.16 -14.90
CA GLN A 117 9.89 12.91 -16.06
C GLN A 117 8.64 13.55 -16.65
N ILE A 118 8.26 14.67 -16.05
CA ILE A 118 7.35 15.62 -16.70
C ILE A 118 8.15 16.17 -17.88
N VAL A 119 7.83 15.69 -19.09
CA VAL A 119 8.12 16.39 -20.34
C VAL A 119 7.33 17.68 -20.42
#